data_AF-A0A6J8CD09-F1
#
_entry.id   AF-A0A6J8CD09-F1
#
_cell.length_a   1.000
_cell.length_b   1.000
_cell.length_c   1.000
_cell.angle_alpha   90.00
_cell.angle_beta   90.00
_cell.angle_gamma   90.00
#
_symmetry.space_group_name_H-M   'P 1'
#
loop_
_entity.id
_entity.type
_entity.pdbx_description
1 polymer ?
#
loop_
_entity_poly.entity_id
_entity_poly.type
_entity_poly.pdbx_seq_one_letter_code
_entity_poly.pdbx_strand_id
1 'polypeptide(L)'
;MPPPKSTVWSYFKRLLNGNTVKCILCHTELKYCGGTTSMINHIRLKHPAENPAESPVKQSSIHSFINSPRKLNSDTKEKITLAIAEMVVKDYLPLSFVEGDGFLNLMNIVAPEYKVPTRITIKSRIAKLYDEQKKRLISEISSAKSASFTTDTWTSTATES
;
A
#
# COMPACT_ATOMS: atom_id res chain seq x y z
N MET A 1 18.69 25.86 -16.34
CA MET A 1 17.62 25.56 -15.37
C MET A 1 16.41 25.10 -16.18
N PRO A 2 15.90 23.87 -15.99
CA PRO A 2 14.75 23.40 -16.79
C PRO A 2 13.52 24.27 -16.50
N PRO A 3 12.66 24.52 -17.51
CA PRO A 3 11.48 25.36 -17.33
C PRO A 3 10.53 24.73 -16.29
N PRO A 4 9.91 25.53 -15.41
CA PRO A 4 8.94 25.02 -14.45
C PRO A 4 7.73 24.40 -15.18
N LYS A 5 7.34 23.18 -14.78
CA LYS A 5 6.32 22.35 -15.44
C LYS A 5 4.89 22.91 -15.47
N SER A 6 4.60 24.03 -14.80
CA SER A 6 3.25 24.57 -14.64
C SER A 6 3.25 26.09 -14.83
N THR A 7 2.25 26.58 -15.58
CA THR A 7 2.08 28.00 -15.93
C THR A 7 1.92 28.91 -14.70
N VAL A 8 1.37 28.39 -13.60
CA VAL A 8 1.13 29.15 -12.36
C VAL A 8 2.39 29.79 -11.77
N TRP A 9 3.59 29.29 -12.10
CA TRP A 9 4.84 29.86 -11.63
C TRP A 9 5.11 31.28 -12.17
N SER A 10 4.41 31.74 -13.21
CA SER A 10 4.47 33.14 -13.66
C SER A 10 3.99 34.12 -12.60
N TYR A 11 3.16 33.67 -11.63
CA TYR A 11 2.56 34.52 -10.61
C TYR A 11 3.17 34.35 -9.21
N PHE A 12 4.21 33.53 -9.06
CA PHE A 12 4.79 33.20 -7.75
C PHE A 12 6.32 33.22 -7.75
N LYS A 13 6.89 33.73 -6.65
CA LYS A 13 8.33 33.65 -6.35
C LYS A 13 8.59 32.75 -5.15
N ARG A 14 9.64 31.92 -5.21
CA ARG A 14 10.09 31.12 -4.05
C ARG A 14 10.85 32.00 -3.07
N LEU A 15 10.56 31.86 -1.77
CA LEU A 15 11.31 32.51 -0.70
C LEU A 15 12.49 31.63 -0.27
N LEU A 16 13.48 32.24 0.38
CA LEU A 16 14.81 31.68 0.69
C LEU A 16 14.77 30.31 1.41
N ASN A 17 13.68 30.02 2.13
CA ASN A 17 13.51 28.77 2.88
C ASN A 17 13.01 27.59 2.03
N GLY A 18 12.76 27.78 0.72
CA GLY A 18 12.34 26.75 -0.24
C GLY A 18 10.91 26.20 -0.06
N ASN A 19 10.36 26.28 1.16
CA ASN A 19 9.06 25.74 1.57
C ASN A 19 7.93 26.78 1.53
N THR A 20 8.23 28.02 1.14
CA THR A 20 7.23 29.09 1.05
C THR A 20 7.34 29.79 -0.30
N VAL A 21 6.20 30.03 -0.93
CA VAL A 21 6.06 30.79 -2.17
C VAL A 21 5.23 32.03 -1.92
N LYS A 22 5.59 33.14 -2.57
CA LYS A 22 4.91 34.43 -2.43
C LYS A 22 4.26 34.80 -3.75
N CYS A 23 2.96 35.11 -3.69
CA CYS A 23 2.23 35.63 -4.85
C CYS A 23 2.76 37.01 -5.22
N ILE A 24 2.95 37.28 -6.52
CA ILE A 24 3.39 38.60 -6.98
C ILE A 24 2.24 39.62 -7.07
N LEU A 25 0.99 39.14 -7.15
CA LEU A 25 -0.20 39.97 -7.35
C LEU A 25 -0.77 40.54 -6.03
N CYS A 26 -0.78 39.74 -4.96
CA CYS A 26 -1.30 40.16 -3.63
C CYS A 26 -0.31 39.98 -2.48
N HIS A 27 0.91 39.54 -2.77
CA HIS A 27 1.96 39.31 -1.77
C HIS A 27 1.63 38.29 -0.67
N THR A 28 0.55 37.51 -0.83
CA THR A 28 0.21 36.42 0.08
C THR A 28 1.27 35.32 0.00
N GLU A 29 1.68 34.82 1.17
CA GLU A 29 2.66 33.75 1.30
C GLU A 29 1.94 32.41 1.53
N LEU A 30 2.30 31.40 0.75
CA LEU A 30 1.72 30.06 0.78
C LEU A 30 2.80 29.02 1.02
N LYS A 31 2.46 27.98 1.78
CA LYS A 31 3.33 26.82 1.95
C LYS A 31 3.40 26.01 0.65
N TYR A 32 4.61 25.61 0.27
CA TYR A 32 4.90 24.78 -0.91
C TYR A 32 5.40 23.39 -0.48
N CYS A 33 4.61 22.37 -0.78
CA CYS A 33 4.91 20.96 -0.47
C CYS A 33 5.09 20.15 -1.76
N GLY A 34 5.91 20.63 -2.70
CA GLY A 34 6.22 19.92 -3.96
C GLY A 34 5.14 19.98 -5.05
N GLY A 35 3.89 20.32 -4.73
CA GLY A 35 2.78 20.48 -5.70
C GLY A 35 2.38 21.93 -5.98
N THR A 36 1.73 22.19 -7.12
CA THR A 36 1.27 23.53 -7.55
C THR A 36 -0.17 23.86 -7.15
N THR A 37 -0.90 22.91 -6.56
CA THR A 37 -2.34 23.01 -6.23
C THR A 37 -2.69 24.23 -5.38
N SER A 38 -1.90 24.51 -4.33
CA SER A 38 -2.13 25.66 -3.45
C SER A 38 -2.00 27.00 -4.19
N MET A 39 -1.05 27.10 -5.13
CA MET A 39 -0.84 28.30 -5.95
C MET A 39 -1.99 28.49 -6.94
N ILE A 40 -2.42 27.40 -7.60
CA ILE A 40 -3.54 27.43 -8.56
C ILE A 40 -4.83 27.85 -7.86
N ASN A 41 -5.13 27.27 -6.70
CA ASN A 41 -6.34 27.61 -5.94
C ASN A 41 -6.32 29.07 -5.46
N HIS A 42 -5.14 29.57 -5.05
CA HIS A 42 -4.98 30.96 -4.67
C HIS A 42 -5.30 31.92 -5.83
N ILE A 43 -4.73 31.69 -7.02
CA ILE A 43 -5.02 32.51 -8.21
C ILE A 43 -6.51 32.43 -8.56
N ARG A 44 -7.10 31.23 -8.58
CA ARG A 44 -8.52 31.04 -8.85
C ARG A 44 -9.44 31.84 -7.91
N LEU A 45 -9.10 31.92 -6.62
CA LEU A 45 -9.96 32.54 -5.60
C LEU A 45 -9.71 34.04 -5.42
N LYS A 46 -8.47 34.50 -5.58
CA LYS A 46 -8.06 35.89 -5.30
C LYS A 46 -7.73 36.70 -6.55
N HIS A 47 -7.42 36.02 -7.65
CA HIS A 47 -7.06 36.63 -8.94
C HIS A 47 -7.79 35.95 -10.12
N PRO A 48 -9.14 35.94 -10.14
CA PRO A 48 -9.91 35.21 -11.16
C PRO A 48 -9.61 35.65 -12.59
N ALA A 49 -9.25 36.92 -12.79
CA ALA A 49 -8.87 37.49 -14.09
C ALA A 49 -7.54 36.93 -14.62
N GLU A 50 -6.65 36.49 -13.73
CA GLU A 50 -5.33 35.93 -14.04
C GLU A 50 -5.31 34.40 -13.94
N ASN A 51 -6.50 33.78 -13.84
CA ASN A 51 -6.60 32.33 -13.77
C ASN A 51 -5.99 31.75 -15.04
N PRO A 52 -4.84 31.04 -14.96
CA PRO A 52 -4.27 30.41 -16.14
C PRO A 52 -5.32 29.46 -16.67
N ALA A 53 -5.80 29.73 -17.88
CA ALA A 53 -6.82 28.94 -18.55
C ALA A 53 -6.26 27.56 -18.90
N GLU A 54 -6.06 26.72 -17.88
CA GLU A 54 -5.88 25.28 -18.04
C GLU A 54 -7.28 24.67 -18.15
N SER A 55 -7.48 23.94 -19.25
CA SER A 55 -8.61 23.11 -19.66
C SER A 55 -9.69 22.86 -18.59
N PRO A 56 -11.00 22.92 -18.96
CA PRO A 56 -12.09 22.80 -18.01
C PRO A 56 -11.86 21.56 -17.13
N VAL A 57 -11.68 21.80 -15.84
CA VAL A 57 -11.61 20.75 -14.84
C VAL A 57 -12.94 20.02 -14.95
N LYS A 58 -12.95 18.87 -15.64
CA LYS A 58 -14.09 17.97 -15.66
C LYS A 58 -14.24 17.52 -14.21
N GLN A 59 -15.13 18.18 -13.46
CA GLN A 59 -15.59 17.66 -12.19
C GLN A 59 -16.05 16.23 -12.46
N SER A 60 -15.39 15.26 -11.83
CA SER A 60 -15.79 13.86 -11.98
C SER A 60 -17.23 13.76 -11.52
N SER A 61 -18.08 13.30 -12.43
CA SER A 61 -19.49 13.07 -12.15
C SER A 61 -19.64 12.25 -10.87
N ILE A 62 -20.69 12.50 -10.11
CA ILE A 62 -21.08 11.64 -8.98
C ILE A 62 -21.19 10.18 -9.45
N HIS A 63 -21.63 9.96 -10.69
CA HIS A 63 -21.67 8.65 -11.34
C HIS A 63 -20.27 7.99 -11.44
N SER A 64 -19.21 8.77 -11.65
CA SER A 64 -17.83 8.28 -11.63
C SER A 64 -17.42 7.76 -10.24
N PHE A 65 -17.96 8.34 -9.17
CA PHE A 65 -17.70 7.89 -7.80
C PHE A 65 -18.56 6.69 -7.40
N ILE A 66 -19.78 6.58 -7.95
CA ILE A 66 -20.67 5.43 -7.72
C ILE A 66 -20.20 4.22 -8.51
N ASN A 67 -19.71 4.42 -9.74
CA ASN A 67 -19.34 3.32 -10.64
C ASN A 67 -17.84 3.02 -10.67
N SER A 68 -17.00 3.80 -9.99
CA SER A 68 -15.63 3.38 -9.76
C SER A 68 -15.64 2.37 -8.62
N PRO A 69 -15.30 1.09 -8.86
CA PRO A 69 -15.14 0.15 -7.78
C PRO A 69 -14.04 0.72 -6.86
N ARG A 70 -14.34 0.68 -5.56
CA ARG A 70 -13.60 1.41 -4.54
C ARG A 70 -12.28 0.66 -4.30
N LYS A 71 -11.26 0.95 -5.12
CA LYS A 71 -9.93 0.32 -5.08
C LYS A 71 -9.55 -0.09 -3.65
N LEU A 72 -9.44 -1.40 -3.43
CA LEU A 72 -9.02 -1.93 -2.13
C LEU A 72 -7.76 -1.19 -1.64
N ASN A 73 -7.84 -0.66 -0.41
CA ASN A 73 -6.72 0.05 0.19
C ASN A 73 -5.52 -0.92 0.36
N SER A 74 -4.30 -0.39 0.37
CA SER A 74 -3.09 -1.24 0.45
C SER A 74 -3.01 -2.05 1.75
N ASP A 75 -3.50 -1.49 2.86
CA ASP A 75 -3.48 -2.11 4.18
C ASP A 75 -4.39 -3.36 4.26
N THR A 76 -5.60 -3.28 3.70
CA THR A 76 -6.55 -4.40 3.63
C THR A 76 -6.00 -5.50 2.72
N LYS A 77 -5.33 -5.14 1.61
CA LYS A 77 -4.66 -6.15 0.76
C LYS A 77 -3.59 -6.92 1.53
N GLU A 78 -2.76 -6.24 2.33
CA GLU A 78 -1.76 -6.91 3.15
C GLU A 78 -2.43 -7.77 4.23
N LYS A 79 -3.47 -7.28 4.90
CA LYS A 79 -4.25 -8.06 5.88
C LYS A 79 -4.84 -9.35 5.30
N ILE A 80 -5.46 -9.27 4.12
CA ILE A 80 -5.96 -10.46 3.41
C ILE A 80 -4.80 -11.41 3.09
N THR A 81 -3.68 -10.89 2.59
CA THR A 81 -2.51 -11.70 2.25
C THR A 81 -1.95 -12.46 3.45
N LEU A 82 -1.85 -11.80 4.62
CA LEU A 82 -1.39 -12.41 5.86
C LEU A 82 -2.40 -13.45 6.36
N ALA A 83 -3.70 -13.16 6.31
CA ALA A 83 -4.74 -14.13 6.69
C ALA A 83 -4.71 -15.40 5.83
N ILE A 84 -4.47 -15.28 4.52
CA ILE A 84 -4.30 -16.43 3.63
C ILE A 84 -3.04 -17.23 4.00
N ALA A 85 -1.92 -16.56 4.27
CA ALA A 85 -0.69 -17.23 4.68
C ALA A 85 -0.86 -17.98 6.03
N GLU A 86 -1.57 -17.37 6.99
CA GLU A 86 -1.89 -18.01 8.26
C GLU A 86 -2.81 -19.22 8.09
N MET A 87 -3.84 -19.13 7.25
CA MET A 87 -4.75 -20.24 6.95
C MET A 87 -3.98 -21.43 6.37
N VAL A 88 -3.08 -21.19 5.41
CA VAL A 88 -2.25 -22.24 4.82
C VAL A 88 -1.41 -22.97 5.89
N VAL A 89 -0.87 -22.23 6.86
CA VAL A 89 -0.05 -22.82 7.94
C VAL A 89 -0.93 -23.53 8.98
N LYS A 90 -2.00 -22.90 9.45
CA LYS A 90 -2.89 -23.41 10.50
C LYS A 90 -3.62 -24.68 10.07
N ASP A 91 -4.05 -24.71 8.81
CA ASP A 91 -4.85 -25.81 8.26
C ASP A 91 -3.98 -26.81 7.48
N TYR A 92 -2.65 -26.67 7.55
CA TYR A 92 -1.67 -27.54 6.87
C TYR A 92 -1.95 -27.73 5.37
N LEU A 93 -2.36 -26.66 4.69
CA LEU A 93 -2.72 -26.72 3.28
C LEU A 93 -1.46 -26.71 2.39
N PRO A 94 -1.49 -27.38 1.22
CA PRO A 94 -0.45 -27.21 0.22
C PRO A 94 -0.31 -25.75 -0.21
N LEU A 95 0.90 -25.27 -0.49
CA LEU A 95 1.13 -23.90 -0.97
C LEU A 95 0.39 -23.60 -2.28
N SER A 96 0.13 -24.61 -3.11
CA SER A 96 -0.64 -24.50 -4.35
C SER A 96 -2.13 -24.28 -4.12
N PHE A 97 -2.64 -24.43 -2.88
CA PHE A 97 -4.05 -24.21 -2.54
C PHE A 97 -4.54 -22.83 -2.99
N VAL A 98 -3.71 -21.80 -2.85
CA VAL A 98 -4.06 -20.42 -3.22
C VAL A 98 -4.24 -20.21 -4.72
N GLU A 99 -3.80 -21.16 -5.54
CA GLU A 99 -3.93 -21.15 -7.00
C GLU A 99 -5.05 -22.10 -7.47
N GLY A 100 -5.75 -22.79 -6.57
CA GLY A 100 -6.84 -23.70 -6.92
C GLY A 100 -8.12 -22.95 -7.32
N ASP A 101 -8.80 -23.45 -8.35
CA ASP A 101 -9.97 -22.79 -8.95
C ASP A 101 -11.08 -22.48 -7.95
N GLY A 102 -11.36 -23.40 -7.02
CA GLY A 102 -12.38 -23.20 -5.99
C GLY A 102 -12.05 -22.04 -5.05
N PHE A 103 -10.79 -21.91 -4.65
CA PHE A 103 -10.34 -20.80 -3.81
C PHE A 103 -10.33 -19.48 -4.58
N LEU A 104 -9.87 -19.49 -5.83
CA LEU A 104 -9.91 -18.30 -6.68
C LEU A 104 -11.34 -17.82 -6.93
N ASN A 105 -12.28 -18.74 -7.14
CA ASN A 105 -13.70 -18.40 -7.26
C ASN A 105 -14.25 -17.76 -5.98
N LEU A 106 -13.95 -18.33 -4.81
CA LEU A 106 -14.31 -17.75 -3.52
C LEU A 106 -13.78 -16.31 -3.38
N MET A 107 -12.50 -16.10 -3.69
CA MET A 107 -11.87 -14.78 -3.58
C MET A 107 -12.45 -13.77 -4.58
N ASN A 108 -12.84 -14.20 -5.78
CA ASN A 108 -13.52 -13.34 -6.75
C ASN A 108 -14.90 -12.89 -6.25
N ILE A 109 -15.61 -13.72 -5.48
CA ILE A 109 -16.91 -13.37 -4.88
C ILE A 109 -16.72 -12.44 -3.68
N VAL A 110 -15.79 -12.78 -2.78
CA VAL A 110 -15.60 -12.08 -1.49
C VAL A 110 -14.85 -10.75 -1.67
N ALA A 111 -13.81 -10.72 -2.52
CA ALA A 111 -12.93 -9.59 -2.71
C ALA A 111 -12.47 -9.48 -4.18
N PRO A 112 -13.35 -9.12 -5.12
CA PRO A 112 -13.06 -9.13 -6.57
C PRO A 112 -11.89 -8.24 -7.00
N GLU A 113 -11.59 -7.17 -6.27
CA GLU A 113 -10.45 -6.29 -6.55
C GLU A 113 -9.13 -6.74 -5.92
N TYR A 114 -9.16 -7.80 -5.10
CA TYR A 114 -7.97 -8.38 -4.50
C TYR A 114 -7.36 -9.43 -5.44
N LYS A 115 -6.15 -9.15 -5.91
CA LYS A 115 -5.38 -10.14 -6.67
C LYS A 115 -4.75 -11.13 -5.69
N VAL A 116 -5.22 -12.38 -5.75
CA VAL A 116 -4.65 -13.47 -4.94
C VAL A 116 -3.15 -13.63 -5.25
N PRO A 117 -2.28 -13.68 -4.22
CA PRO A 117 -0.84 -13.88 -4.38
C PRO A 117 -0.53 -15.30 -4.87
N THR A 118 0.61 -15.44 -5.54
CA THR A 118 1.08 -16.75 -6.01
C THR A 118 1.61 -17.59 -4.84
N ARG A 119 1.75 -18.91 -5.06
CA ARG A 119 2.36 -19.83 -4.08
C ARG A 119 3.74 -19.36 -3.62
N ILE A 120 4.50 -18.69 -4.50
CA ILE A 120 5.85 -18.18 -4.20
C ILE A 120 5.76 -17.01 -3.22
N THR A 121 4.83 -16.08 -3.45
CA THR A 121 4.59 -14.96 -2.54
C THR A 121 4.11 -15.44 -1.18
N ILE A 122 3.19 -16.42 -1.15
CA ILE A 122 2.72 -17.03 0.10
C ILE A 122 3.87 -17.74 0.84
N LYS A 123 4.71 -18.52 0.14
CA LYS A 123 5.92 -19.11 0.72
C LYS A 123 6.81 -18.06 1.39
N SER A 124 7.03 -16.93 0.71
CA SER A 124 7.82 -15.82 1.27
C SER A 124 7.15 -15.21 2.52
N ARG A 125 5.83 -15.07 2.54
CA ARG A 125 5.10 -14.59 3.73
C ARG A 125 5.19 -15.56 4.89
N ILE A 126 5.03 -16.86 4.64
CA ILE A 126 5.18 -17.91 5.66
C ILE A 126 6.61 -17.91 6.24
N ALA A 127 7.65 -17.74 5.41
CA ALA A 127 9.03 -17.65 5.90
C ALA A 127 9.22 -16.47 6.87
N LYS A 128 8.60 -15.30 6.58
CA LYS A 128 8.64 -14.15 7.51
C LYS A 128 7.90 -14.45 8.82
N LEU A 129 6.71 -15.04 8.75
CA LEU A 129 5.95 -15.46 9.94
C LEU A 129 6.77 -16.43 10.79
N TYR A 130 7.48 -17.37 10.17
CA TYR A 130 8.38 -18.28 10.87
C TYR A 130 9.51 -17.53 11.58
N ASP A 131 10.19 -16.59 10.92
CA ASP A 131 11.27 -15.82 11.54
C ASP A 131 10.79 -15.00 12.75
N GLU A 132 9.59 -14.42 12.66
CA GLU A 132 8.96 -13.69 13.75
C GLU A 132 8.63 -14.61 14.93
N GLN A 133 8.00 -15.76 14.67
CA GLN A 133 7.65 -16.72 15.71
C GLN A 133 8.89 -17.36 16.34
N LYS A 134 9.92 -17.66 15.55
CA LYS A 134 11.20 -18.16 16.04
C LYS A 134 11.85 -17.18 17.01
N LYS A 135 11.89 -15.88 16.65
CA LYS A 135 12.42 -14.84 17.55
C LYS A 135 11.64 -14.77 18.86
N ARG A 136 10.31 -14.84 18.78
CA ARG A 136 9.44 -14.85 19.97
C ARG A 136 9.74 -16.06 20.85
N LEU A 137 9.75 -17.25 20.27
CA LEU A 137 10.01 -18.50 21.00
C LEU A 137 11.40 -18.51 21.66
N ILE A 138 12.44 -18.02 20.96
CA ILE A 138 13.79 -17.89 21.55
C ILE A 138 13.77 -16.98 22.77
N SER A 139 13.05 -15.85 22.71
CA SER A 139 12.93 -14.94 23.86
C SER A 139 12.20 -15.59 25.04
N GLU A 140 11.12 -16.33 24.76
CA GLU A 140 10.36 -17.06 25.77
C GLU A 140 11.22 -18.13 26.45
N ILE A 141 11.94 -18.96 25.66
CA ILE A 141 12.84 -19.99 26.16
C ILE A 141 13.99 -19.37 26.98
N SER A 142 14.56 -18.25 26.53
CA SER A 142 15.69 -17.59 27.23
C SER A 142 15.27 -17.06 28.60
N SER A 143 13.99 -16.71 28.78
CA SER A 143 13.44 -16.24 30.04
C SER A 143 12.95 -17.37 30.97
N ALA A 144 12.86 -18.60 30.46
CA ALA A 144 12.31 -19.72 31.22
C ALA A 144 13.31 -20.22 32.27
N LYS A 145 12.83 -20.50 33.49
CA LYS A 145 13.64 -21.07 34.58
C LYS A 145 14.19 -22.46 34.24
N SER A 146 13.44 -23.23 33.47
CA SER A 146 13.76 -24.60 33.08
C SER A 146 13.04 -24.94 31.78
N ALA A 147 13.66 -25.77 30.94
CA ALA A 147 13.08 -26.31 29.72
C ALA A 147 13.34 -27.82 29.65
N SER A 148 12.43 -28.55 29.00
CA SER A 148 12.56 -29.96 28.71
C SER A 148 12.26 -30.18 27.23
N PHE A 149 13.07 -31.00 26.56
CA PHE A 149 12.94 -31.25 25.13
C PHE A 149 12.76 -32.74 24.91
N THR A 150 11.75 -33.11 24.13
CA THR A 150 11.59 -34.47 23.61
C THR A 150 11.92 -34.43 22.12
N THR A 151 12.71 -35.40 21.67
CA THR A 151 13.06 -35.56 20.27
C THR A 151 12.49 -36.89 19.83
N ASP A 152 11.69 -36.85 18.77
CA ASP A 152 11.17 -38.04 18.11
C ASP A 152 12.05 -38.35 16.90
N THR A 153 12.53 -39.59 16.81
CA THR A 153 13.41 -40.06 15.74
C THR A 153 12.83 -41.34 15.17
N TRP A 154 12.02 -41.23 14.12
CA TRP A 154 11.54 -42.36 13.34
C TRP A 154 12.23 -42.41 11.96
N THR A 155 12.31 -43.61 11.39
CA THR A 155 12.76 -43.84 10.00
C THR A 155 11.58 -44.39 9.21
N SER A 156 11.29 -43.79 8.04
CA SER A 156 10.20 -44.23 7.16
C SER A 156 10.71 -45.23 6.12
N THR A 157 10.02 -46.35 5.96
CA THR A 157 10.30 -47.33 4.90
C THR A 157 9.90 -46.84 3.50
N ALA A 158 9.10 -45.78 3.39
CA ALA A 158 8.70 -45.19 2.10
C ALA A 158 9.78 -44.29 1.47
N THR A 159 10.88 -44.03 2.18
CA THR A 159 12.01 -43.21 1.72
C THR A 159 13.27 -44.03 1.37
N GLU A 160 13.18 -45.36 1.42
CA GLU A 160 14.22 -46.24 0.87
C GLU A 160 14.10 -46.25 -0.67
N SER A 161 15.13 -45.76 -1.35
CA SER A 161 15.30 -45.78 -2.81
C SER A 161 16.18 -46.94 -3.23
#